data_AF-A0A7K2KUJ4-F1
#
_entry.id   AF-A0A7K2KUJ4-F1
#
_cell.length_a   1.000
_cell.length_b   1.000
_cell.length_c   1.000
_cell.angle_alpha   90.00
_cell.angle_beta   90.00
_cell.angle_gamma   90.00
#
_symmetry.space_group_name_H-M   'P 1'
#
loop_
_entity.id
_entity.type
_entity.pdbx_description
1 polymer ?
#
loop_
_entity_poly.entity_id
_entity_poly.type
_entity_poly.pdbx_seq_one_letter_code
_entity_poly.pdbx_strand_id
1 'polypeptide(L)'
;MEWDGFRLSLTAEGLLELQWVGAGVLEARPSHCASASLRAPSATRPGHELEFRFRFPGGATGTKSVWVRVDVPLALVDLVGRFMAVLWRDYSVPDLPEETGPAAEVRGAGTAAPVPAAVAAAPPSPA
;
A
#
# COMPACT_ATOMS: atom_id res chain seq x y z
N MET A 1 -17.23 -14.82 -5.48
CA MET A 1 -16.27 -15.35 -6.49
C MET A 1 -15.24 -16.18 -5.76
N GLU A 2 -14.68 -17.21 -6.39
CA GLU A 2 -13.81 -18.17 -5.73
C GLU A 2 -12.72 -18.68 -6.69
N TRP A 3 -11.50 -18.86 -6.18
CA TRP A 3 -10.37 -19.47 -6.89
C TRP A 3 -9.32 -19.98 -5.90
N ASP A 4 -8.64 -21.08 -6.23
CA ASP A 4 -7.47 -21.60 -5.47
C ASP A 4 -7.67 -21.68 -3.94
N GLY A 5 -8.88 -22.05 -3.50
CA GLY A 5 -9.21 -22.11 -2.08
C GLY A 5 -9.42 -20.74 -1.41
N PHE A 6 -9.47 -19.66 -2.19
CA PHE A 6 -9.83 -18.32 -1.77
C PHE A 6 -11.23 -17.93 -2.29
N ARG A 7 -12.06 -17.35 -1.44
CA ARG A 7 -13.38 -16.81 -1.78
C ARG A 7 -13.46 -15.35 -1.39
N LEU A 8 -13.90 -14.53 -2.35
CA LEU A 8 -14.22 -13.12 -2.16
C LEU A 8 -15.73 -12.91 -2.36
N SER A 9 -16.39 -12.38 -1.34
CA SER A 9 -17.82 -12.05 -1.35
C SER A 9 -18.08 -10.67 -0.80
N LEU A 10 -19.20 -10.09 -1.25
CA LEU A 10 -19.88 -8.99 -0.58
C LEU A 10 -21.23 -9.53 -0.15
N THR A 11 -21.50 -9.59 1.16
CA THR A 11 -22.71 -10.21 1.70
C THR A 11 -23.94 -9.32 1.50
N ALA A 12 -25.14 -9.87 1.76
CA ALA A 12 -26.39 -9.10 1.71
C ALA A 12 -26.41 -7.97 2.76
N GLU A 13 -25.68 -8.14 3.85
CA GLU A 13 -25.47 -7.17 4.92
C GLU A 13 -24.42 -6.10 4.57
N GLY A 14 -23.82 -6.20 3.38
CA GLY A 14 -22.79 -5.28 2.89
C GLY A 14 -21.43 -5.48 3.55
N LEU A 15 -21.12 -6.70 4.02
CA LEU A 15 -19.78 -7.04 4.53
C LEU A 15 -18.90 -7.57 3.41
N LEU A 16 -17.66 -7.09 3.36
CA LEU A 16 -16.61 -7.62 2.51
C LEU A 16 -15.96 -8.81 3.21
N GLU A 17 -16.05 -9.98 2.58
CA GLU A 17 -15.51 -11.24 3.10
C GLU A 17 -14.39 -11.76 2.21
N LEU A 18 -13.25 -12.03 2.84
CA LEU A 18 -12.09 -12.68 2.24
C LEU A 18 -11.83 -13.98 2.99
N GLN A 19 -12.14 -15.10 2.37
CA GLN A 19 -12.06 -16.42 3.00
C GLN A 19 -10.98 -17.28 2.34
N TRP A 20 -10.09 -17.85 3.15
CA TRP A 20 -9.18 -18.91 2.75
C TRP A 20 -9.67 -20.22 3.34
N VAL A 21 -10.06 -21.15 2.46
CA VAL A 21 -10.57 -22.48 2.81
C VAL A 21 -9.53 -23.20 3.67
N GLY A 22 -9.92 -23.56 4.90
CA GLY A 22 -9.07 -24.25 5.86
C GLY A 22 -8.13 -23.37 6.68
N ALA A 23 -8.06 -22.05 6.42
CA ALA A 23 -7.19 -21.13 7.17
C ALA A 23 -7.97 -20.07 7.96
N GLY A 24 -9.03 -19.48 7.39
CA GLY A 24 -9.84 -18.50 8.09
C GLY A 24 -10.58 -17.53 7.19
N VAL A 25 -11.28 -16.59 7.82
CA VAL A 25 -12.03 -15.53 7.16
C VAL A 25 -11.62 -14.16 7.72
N LEU A 26 -11.47 -13.18 6.84
CA LEU A 26 -11.41 -11.78 7.17
C LEU A 26 -12.71 -11.12 6.73
N GLU A 27 -13.42 -10.55 7.68
CA GLU A 27 -14.67 -9.83 7.46
C GLU A 27 -14.47 -8.37 7.83
N ALA A 28 -14.84 -7.47 6.91
CA ALA A 28 -14.74 -6.04 7.15
C ALA A 28 -15.91 -5.30 6.50
N ARG A 29 -16.35 -4.22 7.13
CA ARG A 29 -17.22 -3.25 6.44
C ARG A 29 -16.41 -2.55 5.35
N PRO A 30 -16.96 -2.34 4.15
CA PRO A 30 -16.32 -1.55 3.10
C PRO A 30 -15.89 -0.14 3.57
N SER A 31 -16.62 0.47 4.52
CA SER A 31 -16.22 1.74 5.14
C SER A 31 -14.90 1.70 5.91
N HIS A 32 -14.46 0.52 6.34
CA HIS A 32 -13.15 0.30 6.95
C HIS A 32 -12.06 -0.01 5.91
N CYS A 33 -12.43 -0.28 4.66
CA CYS A 33 -11.51 -0.40 3.54
C CYS A 33 -11.06 1.01 3.10
N ALA A 34 -9.78 1.31 3.28
CA ALA A 34 -9.19 2.58 2.89
C ALA A 34 -8.89 2.66 1.39
N SER A 35 -8.61 1.52 0.75
CA SER A 35 -8.40 1.40 -0.69
C SER A 35 -8.44 -0.06 -1.11
N ALA A 36 -8.79 -0.30 -2.38
CA ALA A 36 -8.70 -1.60 -3.03
C ALA A 36 -8.14 -1.41 -4.44
N SER A 37 -7.15 -2.18 -4.86
CA SER A 37 -6.56 -2.06 -6.21
C SER A 37 -6.29 -3.42 -6.84
N LEU A 38 -6.49 -3.51 -8.15
CA LEU A 38 -6.14 -4.68 -8.96
C LEU A 38 -4.88 -4.34 -9.75
N ARG A 39 -3.77 -4.94 -9.35
CA ARG A 39 -2.45 -4.66 -9.92
C ARG A 39 -2.15 -5.61 -11.07
N ALA A 40 -1.64 -5.04 -12.16
CA ALA A 40 -1.06 -5.81 -13.24
C ALA A 40 0.27 -6.45 -12.78
N PRO A 41 0.69 -7.54 -13.43
CA PRO A 41 1.99 -8.16 -13.20
C PRO A 41 3.14 -7.15 -13.30
N SER A 42 4.18 -7.36 -12.50
CA SER A 42 5.40 -6.56 -12.49
C SER A 42 6.64 -7.44 -12.52
N ALA A 43 7.82 -6.82 -12.69
CA ALA A 43 9.09 -7.55 -12.71
C ALA A 43 9.37 -8.35 -11.42
N THR A 44 8.79 -7.95 -10.29
CA THR A 44 8.96 -8.60 -8.98
C THR A 44 7.79 -9.51 -8.59
N ARG A 45 6.66 -9.43 -9.30
CA ARG A 45 5.42 -10.18 -9.03
C ARG A 45 4.79 -10.60 -10.38
N PRO A 46 4.99 -11.84 -10.83
CA PRO A 46 4.54 -12.27 -12.17
C PRO A 46 3.01 -12.47 -12.32
N GLY A 47 2.23 -12.32 -11.25
CA GLY A 47 0.76 -12.46 -11.25
C GLY A 47 0.01 -11.13 -11.17
N HIS A 48 -1.27 -11.15 -11.52
CA HIS A 48 -2.17 -10.05 -11.14
C HIS A 48 -2.44 -10.16 -9.65
N GLU A 49 -2.49 -9.04 -8.94
CA GLU A 49 -2.72 -9.03 -7.49
C GLU A 49 -3.90 -8.16 -7.14
N LEU A 50 -4.82 -8.69 -6.34
CA LEU A 50 -5.85 -7.91 -5.69
C LEU A 50 -5.35 -7.50 -4.31
N GLU A 51 -5.30 -6.20 -4.08
CA GLU A 51 -4.82 -5.61 -2.84
C GLU A 51 -5.93 -4.85 -2.13
N PHE A 52 -6.08 -5.08 -0.83
CA PHE A 52 -6.93 -4.30 0.06
C PHE A 52 -6.11 -3.67 1.17
N ARG A 53 -6.44 -2.43 1.53
CA ARG A 53 -5.93 -1.75 2.71
C ARG A 53 -7.08 -1.49 3.68
N PHE A 54 -7.05 -2.10 4.86
CA PHE A 54 -8.05 -1.90 5.91
C PHE A 54 -7.51 -1.01 7.02
N ARG A 55 -8.33 -0.08 7.51
CA ARG A 55 -8.00 0.73 8.69
C ARG A 55 -8.20 -0.11 9.95
N PHE A 56 -7.24 -0.06 10.87
CA PHE A 56 -7.40 -0.75 12.15
C PHE A 56 -8.47 -0.04 13.01
N PRO A 57 -9.49 -0.75 13.53
CA PRO A 57 -10.47 -0.14 14.42
C PRO A 57 -9.81 0.28 15.74
N GLY A 58 -10.10 1.51 16.21
CA GLY A 58 -9.62 2.01 17.50
C GLY A 58 -8.23 2.66 17.51
N GLY A 59 -7.53 2.73 16.36
CA GLY A 59 -6.35 3.59 16.23
C GLY A 59 -6.76 5.04 15.99
N ALA A 60 -5.99 6.00 16.51
CA ALA A 60 -6.08 7.39 16.04
C ALA A 60 -5.95 7.40 14.51
N THR A 61 -6.87 8.10 13.85
CA THR A 61 -7.09 8.13 12.41
C THR A 61 -5.75 8.10 11.65
N GLY A 62 -5.43 6.99 10.98
CA GLY A 62 -4.32 6.90 10.03
C GLY A 62 -3.02 6.23 10.49
N THR A 63 -2.88 5.75 11.72
CA THR A 63 -1.56 5.20 12.17
C THR A 63 -1.33 3.71 11.92
N LYS A 64 -2.39 2.89 11.74
CA LYS A 64 -2.24 1.44 11.52
C LYS A 64 -3.20 0.94 10.44
N SER A 65 -2.66 0.23 9.47
CA SER A 65 -3.44 -0.42 8.40
C SER A 65 -3.03 -1.88 8.27
N VAL A 66 -3.99 -2.73 7.89
CA VAL A 66 -3.74 -4.11 7.47
C VAL A 66 -3.79 -4.13 5.96
N TRP A 67 -2.75 -4.68 5.35
CA TRP A 67 -2.71 -4.93 3.92
C TRP A 67 -3.00 -6.40 3.65
N VAL A 68 -3.89 -6.66 2.70
CA VAL A 68 -4.20 -8.01 2.23
C VAL A 68 -3.90 -8.03 0.74
N ARG A 69 -3.05 -8.96 0.31
CA ARG A 69 -2.70 -9.17 -1.09
C ARG A 69 -3.04 -10.60 -1.46
N VAL A 70 -3.72 -10.78 -2.58
CA VAL A 70 -4.15 -12.08 -3.08
C VAL A 70 -3.86 -12.16 -4.58
N ASP A 71 -3.21 -13.23 -5.01
CA ASP A 71 -3.00 -13.50 -6.43
C ASP A 71 -4.35 -13.73 -7.12
N VAL A 72 -4.51 -13.14 -8.31
CA VAL A 72 -5.72 -13.25 -9.12
C VAL A 72 -5.41 -14.04 -10.40
N PRO A 73 -6.05 -15.19 -10.63
CA PRO A 73 -5.95 -15.91 -11.88
C PRO A 73 -6.38 -15.04 -13.06
N LEU A 74 -5.67 -15.13 -14.18
CA LEU A 74 -5.95 -14.31 -15.37
C LEU A 74 -7.42 -14.40 -15.81
N ALA A 75 -8.02 -15.59 -15.72
CA ALA A 75 -9.42 -15.83 -16.08
C ALA A 75 -10.45 -15.05 -15.23
N LEU A 76 -10.04 -14.53 -14.07
CA LEU A 76 -10.90 -13.81 -13.14
C LEU A 76 -10.63 -12.30 -13.08
N VAL A 77 -9.59 -11.81 -13.74
CA VAL A 77 -9.19 -10.38 -13.72
C VAL A 77 -10.38 -9.47 -14.07
N ASP A 78 -11.11 -9.77 -15.14
CA ASP A 78 -12.28 -8.97 -15.54
C ASP A 78 -13.42 -9.00 -14.51
N LEU A 79 -13.62 -10.16 -13.86
CA LEU A 79 -14.65 -10.32 -12.85
C LEU A 79 -14.27 -9.55 -11.56
N VAL A 80 -12.99 -9.58 -11.18
CA VAL A 80 -12.44 -8.79 -10.07
C VAL A 80 -12.52 -7.30 -10.38
N GLY A 81 -12.21 -6.88 -11.61
CA GLY A 81 -12.37 -5.48 -12.04
C GLY A 81 -13.80 -4.97 -11.88
N ARG A 82 -14.81 -5.79 -12.26
CA ARG A 82 -16.23 -5.46 -12.02
C ARG A 82 -16.57 -5.37 -10.54
N PHE A 83 -15.99 -6.25 -9.72
CA PHE A 83 -16.16 -6.19 -8.27
C PHE A 83 -15.58 -4.91 -7.67
N MET A 84 -14.40 -4.47 -8.11
CA MET A 84 -13.83 -3.19 -7.67
C MET A 84 -14.68 -2.00 -8.09
N ALA A 85 -15.27 -2.03 -9.29
CA ALA A 85 -16.18 -0.98 -9.73
C ALA A 85 -17.42 -0.87 -8.81
N VAL A 86 -17.92 -1.99 -8.26
CA VAL A 86 -18.98 -1.99 -7.24
C VAL A 86 -18.49 -1.36 -5.94
N LEU A 87 -17.30 -1.72 -5.46
CA LEU A 87 -16.72 -1.14 -4.24
C LEU A 87 -16.52 0.38 -4.34
N TRP A 88 -16.08 0.86 -5.50
CA TRP A 88 -15.97 2.29 -5.77
C TRP A 88 -17.34 2.96 -5.80
N ARG A 89 -18.26 2.45 -6.61
CA ARG A 89 -19.56 3.09 -6.87
C ARG A 89 -20.46 3.11 -5.63
N ASP A 90 -20.54 1.99 -4.92
CA ASP A 90 -21.55 1.77 -3.87
C ASP A 90 -20.99 2.04 -2.46
N TYR A 91 -19.67 1.99 -2.29
CA TYR A 91 -19.02 2.10 -0.98
C TYR A 91 -17.91 3.16 -0.92
N SER A 92 -17.66 3.89 -2.01
CA SER A 92 -16.63 4.93 -2.10
C SER A 92 -15.22 4.44 -1.73
N VAL A 93 -14.92 3.16 -1.96
CA VAL A 93 -13.58 2.59 -1.75
C VAL A 93 -12.70 2.94 -2.95
N PRO A 94 -11.66 3.78 -2.78
CA PRO A 94 -10.89 4.28 -3.90
C PRO A 94 -9.92 3.23 -4.45
N ASP A 95 -9.72 3.27 -5.77
CA ASP A 95 -8.66 2.54 -6.46
C ASP A 95 -7.35 3.32 -6.34
N LEU A 96 -6.64 3.06 -5.25
CA LEU A 96 -5.32 3.63 -4.99
C LEU A 96 -4.33 2.47 -4.86
N PRO A 97 -3.48 2.23 -5.87
CA PRO A 97 -2.28 1.45 -5.63
C PRO A 97 -1.45 2.17 -4.56
N GLU A 98 -0.65 1.43 -3.79
CA GLU A 98 0.38 2.00 -2.93
C GLU A 98 1.17 3.06 -3.72
N GLU A 99 0.89 4.34 -3.46
CA GLU A 99 1.90 5.37 -3.61
C GLU A 99 3.02 4.89 -2.70
N THR A 100 4.17 4.58 -3.32
CA THR A 100 5.46 4.46 -2.66
C THR A 100 5.44 5.38 -1.45
N GLY A 101 5.63 4.82 -0.25
CA GLY A 101 5.66 5.58 0.99
C GLY A 101 6.50 6.86 0.87
N PRO A 102 6.30 7.83 1.78
CA PRO A 102 6.84 9.18 1.67
C PRO A 102 8.29 9.09 1.19
N ALA A 103 8.58 9.79 0.08
CA ALA A 103 9.91 9.89 -0.51
C ALA A 103 10.96 9.70 0.58
N ALA A 104 11.71 8.61 0.51
CA ALA A 104 12.77 8.32 1.44
C ALA A 104 13.56 9.61 1.63
N GLU A 105 13.41 10.22 2.81
CA GLU A 105 14.26 11.30 3.26
C GLU A 105 15.63 10.64 3.40
N VAL A 106 16.41 10.65 2.32
CA VAL A 106 17.81 10.29 2.33
C VAL A 106 18.51 11.38 3.14
N ARG A 107 18.47 11.23 4.46
CA ARG A 107 19.53 11.74 5.32
C ARG A 107 20.74 10.83 5.11
N GLY A 108 21.54 11.20 4.11
CA GLY A 108 22.86 10.64 3.85
C GLY A 108 23.85 11.77 3.65
N ALA A 109 24.62 12.03 4.70
CA ALA A 109 25.68 13.03 4.78
C ALA A 109 26.69 12.95 3.63
N GLY A 110 27.20 14.11 3.18
CA GLY A 110 28.48 14.17 2.49
C GLY A 110 28.60 15.23 1.40
N THR A 111 28.67 16.51 1.76
CA THR A 111 29.51 17.45 1.00
C THR A 111 30.12 18.46 1.95
N ALA A 112 31.33 18.15 2.42
CA ALA A 112 32.21 19.10 3.07
C ALA A 112 32.77 20.07 2.01
N ALA A 113 32.37 21.34 2.13
CA ALA A 113 33.07 22.61 1.88
C ALA A 113 33.72 22.90 0.50
N PRO A 114 33.89 24.18 0.13
CA PRO A 114 34.96 24.97 0.72
C PRO A 114 34.52 26.29 1.37
N VAL A 115 35.30 26.63 2.39
CA VAL A 115 35.26 27.79 3.28
C VAL A 115 35.55 29.09 2.52
N PRO A 116 34.89 30.23 2.81
CA PRO A 116 35.32 31.52 2.29
C PRO A 116 36.64 31.96 2.94
N ALA A 117 37.61 32.35 2.09
CA ALA A 117 38.94 32.80 2.47
C ALA A 117 38.91 33.99 3.45
N ALA A 118 39.39 33.77 4.67
CA ALA A 118 39.69 34.82 5.64
C ALA A 118 41.21 34.98 5.77
N VAL A 119 41.65 36.11 5.22
CA VAL A 119 42.89 36.89 5.38
C VAL A 119 43.94 36.34 6.36
N ALA A 120 45.12 36.07 5.80
CA ALA A 120 46.37 35.81 6.51
C ALA A 120 46.83 37.05 7.30
N ALA A 121 47.16 36.87 8.58
CA ALA A 121 47.92 37.83 9.35
C ALA A 121 48.93 37.13 10.28
N ALA A 122 50.21 37.35 9.94
CA ALA A 122 51.44 37.27 10.75
C ALA A 122 51.95 35.90 11.26
N PRO A 123 53.27 35.71 11.11
CA PRO A 123 54.09 35.50 12.31
C PRO A 123 55.33 36.42 12.36
N PRO A 124 55.74 36.94 13.53
CA PRO A 124 57.12 37.31 13.77
C PRO A 124 57.88 36.27 14.64
N SER A 125 59.08 35.92 14.15
CA SER A 125 60.33 35.42 14.77
C SER A 125 60.35 34.23 15.74
N PRO A 126 61.39 33.37 15.60
CA PRO A 126 62.63 33.47 16.41
C PRO A 126 63.89 33.30 15.51
N ALA A 127 65.13 33.68 15.85
CA ALA A 127 65.82 34.05 17.07
C ALA A 127 66.88 35.13 16.76
#